data_AF-A0A9R1S1U3-F1
#
_entry.id   AF-A0A9R1S1U3-F1
#
_cell.length_a   1.000
_cell.length_b   1.000
_cell.length_c   1.000
_cell.angle_alpha   90.00
_cell.angle_beta   90.00
_cell.angle_gamma   90.00
#
_symmetry.space_group_name_H-M   'P 1'
#
loop_
_entity.id
_entity.type
_entity.pdbx_description
1 polymer ?
#
loop_
_entity_poly.entity_id
_entity_poly.type
_entity_poly.pdbx_seq_one_letter_code
_entity_poly.pdbx_strand_id
1 'polypeptide(L)'
;MWTEAWTAWYTGFGVPVPHRPVEDLAYGVAKFIQKGGSFVNYYMYHGGTNFGRTAGGPFVATSYDYDAPIDEYGLLREPKWGHLKELHRAIKLCEPALVAGDPIISSLGKAQKSSVFRSSTGACAAFLENKDKLSYARVSFSGMHYDLPPWSISILPDCKTTVFNTARVGSQISQMKMEWAGGLTWQSYNEEINSYSEEEAFTAVGLLEQINMTRDNTDYLWYTTYAKNEQFLTSGKSPKLAVMSAGHALHVFVNGQLTGTVYGSVEDPKLTYTGSVKLWAGSNTISCLSIAVGLPNVGEHFETWNAGILGPVILYGLNEGRRDLTWQKWTYQVGLKGEAMSLHSLSGSSSVEWGEPVQKQPLTWYKAFFNAPDGDEPLALDMNSMGKGQIWINGQSIGRYWPGYKASGTCGYCDYRGEYDETKCQTNCGDSSQRWYHVPRPWLNPTGNLLVIFEEIGGDPSEISMVKRSTGSVCADVSEWQPSMTNWRSKEYEKAKVHLQCDHGRKISEIKFASFGTPQGSCGSYSEGGCHAHKSYDMFRKNCINQEHCAVSVVPEVFGGDPCPGTMKRAVVEVMCG
;
A
#
# COMPACT_ATOMS: atom_id res chain seq x y z
N MET A 1 -9.02 -18.61 -18.94
CA MET A 1 -7.81 -17.97 -18.38
C MET A 1 -8.27 -16.90 -17.39
N TRP A 2 -7.52 -16.65 -16.32
CA TRP A 2 -7.73 -15.56 -15.38
C TRP A 2 -6.49 -14.67 -15.38
N THR A 3 -6.57 -13.55 -16.11
CA THR A 3 -5.43 -12.64 -16.36
C THR A 3 -5.07 -11.79 -15.14
N GLU A 4 -6.02 -11.54 -14.24
CA GLU A 4 -5.81 -10.69 -13.06
C GLU A 4 -6.50 -11.27 -11.83
N ALA A 5 -5.81 -12.18 -11.14
CA ALA A 5 -6.17 -12.58 -9.79
C ALA A 5 -5.67 -11.52 -8.82
N TRP A 6 -6.53 -10.54 -8.54
CA TRP A 6 -6.18 -9.39 -7.71
C TRP A 6 -5.68 -9.82 -6.32
N THR A 7 -4.45 -9.46 -5.97
CA THR A 7 -3.84 -9.85 -4.69
C THR A 7 -4.27 -8.97 -3.53
N ALA A 8 -4.79 -7.78 -3.84
CA ALA A 8 -5.65 -6.92 -3.02
C ALA A 8 -6.17 -5.79 -3.92
N TRP A 9 -5.79 -4.54 -3.65
CA TRP A 9 -6.15 -3.35 -4.42
C TRP A 9 -5.04 -2.30 -4.34
N TYR A 10 -5.10 -1.24 -5.15
CA TYR A 10 -4.11 -0.16 -5.08
C TYR A 10 -4.35 0.73 -3.86
N THR A 11 -3.29 1.36 -3.35
CA THR A 11 -3.41 2.42 -2.35
C THR A 11 -3.57 3.77 -3.05
N GLY A 12 -4.53 4.57 -2.63
CA GLY A 12 -4.66 5.98 -3.02
C GLY A 12 -4.30 6.91 -1.87
N PHE A 13 -3.97 8.16 -2.18
CA PHE A 13 -3.85 9.20 -1.16
C PHE A 13 -5.23 9.51 -0.57
N GLY A 14 -5.33 9.50 0.77
CA GLY A 14 -6.58 9.77 1.48
C GLY A 14 -7.53 8.58 1.62
N VAL A 15 -7.18 7.40 1.07
CA VAL A 15 -7.96 6.16 1.25
C VAL A 15 -7.25 5.18 2.19
N PRO A 16 -7.99 4.30 2.89
CA PRO A 16 -7.40 3.22 3.68
C PRO A 16 -6.56 2.26 2.84
N VAL A 17 -5.58 1.61 3.46
CA VAL A 17 -4.69 0.66 2.77
C VAL A 17 -5.40 -0.69 2.66
N PRO A 18 -5.67 -1.20 1.43
CA PRO A 18 -6.42 -2.44 1.23
C PRO A 18 -5.52 -3.67 1.30
N HIS A 19 -6.04 -4.75 1.88
CA HIS A 19 -5.39 -6.06 1.98
C HIS A 19 -6.34 -7.17 1.55
N ARG A 20 -5.79 -8.34 1.21
CA ARG A 20 -6.58 -9.54 0.95
C ARG A 20 -5.97 -10.74 1.66
N PRO A 21 -6.72 -11.44 2.53
CA PRO A 21 -6.27 -12.67 3.16
C PRO A 21 -5.81 -13.70 2.14
N VAL A 22 -4.67 -14.35 2.39
CA VAL A 22 -4.12 -15.32 1.44
C VAL A 22 -5.02 -16.55 1.32
N GLU A 23 -5.76 -16.89 2.35
CA GLU A 23 -6.69 -18.01 2.35
C GLU A 23 -7.82 -17.80 1.33
N ASP A 24 -8.35 -16.58 1.24
CA ASP A 24 -9.35 -16.22 0.22
C ASP A 24 -8.76 -16.21 -1.18
N LEU A 25 -7.56 -15.63 -1.36
CA LEU A 25 -6.87 -15.63 -2.65
C LEU A 25 -6.59 -17.07 -3.11
N ALA A 26 -6.05 -17.92 -2.24
CA ALA A 26 -5.80 -19.34 -2.50
C ALA A 26 -7.10 -20.09 -2.81
N TYR A 27 -8.18 -19.80 -2.08
CA TYR A 27 -9.51 -20.35 -2.36
C TYR A 27 -10.00 -19.93 -3.75
N GLY A 28 -9.89 -18.67 -4.13
CA GLY A 28 -10.26 -18.17 -5.46
C GLY A 28 -9.49 -18.89 -6.57
N VAL A 29 -8.18 -19.01 -6.43
CA VAL A 29 -7.29 -19.71 -7.40
C VAL A 29 -7.66 -21.19 -7.50
N ALA A 30 -7.75 -21.91 -6.37
CA ALA A 30 -8.12 -23.32 -6.35
C ALA A 30 -9.53 -23.54 -6.92
N LYS A 31 -10.47 -22.62 -6.65
CA LYS A 31 -11.85 -22.66 -7.15
C LYS A 31 -11.94 -22.46 -8.65
N PHE A 32 -11.06 -21.63 -9.21
CA PHE A 32 -10.94 -21.45 -10.66
C PHE A 32 -10.36 -22.71 -11.32
N ILE A 33 -9.27 -23.26 -10.78
CA ILE A 33 -8.60 -24.45 -11.33
C ILE A 33 -9.51 -25.68 -11.25
N GLN A 34 -10.20 -25.93 -10.13
CA GLN A 34 -11.09 -27.09 -9.98
C GLN A 34 -12.27 -27.11 -10.98
N LYS A 35 -12.52 -26.00 -11.69
CA LYS A 35 -13.55 -25.85 -12.73
C LYS A 35 -12.99 -25.95 -14.15
N GLY A 36 -11.72 -26.34 -14.31
CA GLY A 36 -11.05 -26.40 -15.61
C GLY A 36 -10.25 -25.13 -15.96
N GLY A 37 -10.05 -24.22 -15.01
CA GLY A 37 -9.20 -23.06 -15.20
C GLY A 37 -7.73 -23.44 -15.41
N SER A 38 -7.12 -22.96 -16.50
CA SER A 38 -5.80 -23.42 -16.96
C SER A 38 -4.68 -22.36 -16.93
N PHE A 39 -5.01 -21.11 -16.61
CA PHE A 39 -4.06 -20.00 -16.52
C PHE A 39 -4.53 -19.03 -15.44
N VAL A 40 -3.64 -18.68 -14.51
CA VAL A 40 -3.88 -17.69 -13.47
C VAL A 40 -2.65 -16.80 -13.36
N ASN A 41 -2.86 -15.50 -13.39
CA ASN A 41 -1.81 -14.51 -13.16
C ASN A 41 -2.17 -13.63 -11.95
N TYR A 42 -1.24 -13.48 -11.00
CA TYR A 42 -1.44 -12.62 -9.83
C TYR A 42 -1.20 -11.17 -10.22
N TYR A 43 -2.22 -10.33 -10.05
CA TYR A 43 -2.11 -8.89 -10.23
C TYR A 43 -2.22 -8.24 -8.84
N MET A 44 -1.14 -7.94 -8.13
CA MET A 44 0.27 -8.02 -8.54
C MET A 44 1.01 -9.14 -7.82
N TYR A 45 1.96 -9.80 -8.50
CA TYR A 45 2.91 -10.67 -7.81
C TYR A 45 3.99 -9.87 -7.06
N HIS A 46 4.44 -8.78 -7.68
CA HIS A 46 5.19 -7.67 -7.08
C HIS A 46 4.60 -6.38 -7.65
N GLY A 47 4.11 -5.50 -6.78
CA GLY A 47 3.51 -4.24 -7.20
C GLY A 47 4.54 -3.11 -7.35
N GLY A 48 5.38 -2.90 -6.33
CA GLY A 48 6.48 -1.95 -6.36
C GLY A 48 6.08 -0.52 -6.04
N THR A 49 6.70 0.45 -6.71
CA THR A 49 6.59 1.88 -6.43
C THR A 49 6.36 2.66 -7.72
N ASN A 50 5.40 3.59 -7.72
CA ASN A 50 5.18 4.59 -8.76
C ASN A 50 6.22 5.71 -8.63
N PHE A 51 7.45 5.47 -9.11
CA PHE A 51 8.52 6.46 -9.11
C PHE A 51 8.21 7.63 -10.05
N GLY A 52 8.84 8.78 -9.77
CA GLY A 52 8.64 9.98 -10.56
C GLY A 52 7.23 10.57 -10.43
N ARG A 53 6.89 11.43 -11.39
CA ARG A 53 5.58 12.09 -11.44
C ARG A 53 4.67 11.56 -12.55
N THR A 54 5.21 10.81 -13.51
CA THR A 54 4.47 10.29 -14.68
C THR A 54 3.98 8.86 -14.49
N ALA A 55 4.14 8.28 -13.29
CA ALA A 55 3.57 6.99 -12.92
C ALA A 55 2.38 7.18 -11.95
N GLY A 56 1.42 6.25 -12.03
CA GLY A 56 0.18 6.32 -11.24
C GLY A 56 -0.77 7.43 -11.68
N GLY A 57 -1.87 7.58 -10.94
CA GLY A 57 -2.87 8.63 -11.13
C GLY A 57 -4.27 8.10 -11.47
N PRO A 58 -5.32 8.93 -11.25
CA PRO A 58 -5.28 10.12 -10.41
C PRO A 58 -5.31 9.68 -8.94
N PHE A 59 -4.64 10.41 -8.05
CA PHE A 59 -4.57 10.15 -6.60
C PHE A 59 -4.03 8.78 -6.16
N VAL A 60 -3.58 7.91 -7.07
CA VAL A 60 -2.86 6.68 -6.70
C VAL A 60 -1.60 7.06 -5.92
N ALA A 61 -1.38 6.40 -4.79
CA ALA A 61 -0.23 6.65 -3.94
C ALA A 61 1.09 6.29 -4.67
N THR A 62 2.21 6.76 -4.15
CA THR A 62 3.52 6.39 -4.68
C THR A 62 3.83 4.92 -4.40
N SER A 63 3.35 4.37 -3.29
CA SER A 63 3.37 2.92 -3.07
C SER A 63 2.36 2.23 -3.99
N TYR A 64 2.82 1.20 -4.70
CA TYR A 64 1.96 0.28 -5.44
C TYR A 64 2.05 -1.14 -4.87
N ASP A 65 2.23 -1.27 -3.54
CA ASP A 65 2.44 -2.55 -2.85
C ASP A 65 1.40 -3.64 -3.19
N TYR A 66 0.11 -3.26 -3.28
CA TYR A 66 -0.99 -4.14 -3.67
C TYR A 66 -1.20 -5.36 -2.76
N ASP A 67 -0.68 -5.32 -1.53
CA ASP A 67 -0.56 -6.45 -0.62
C ASP A 67 0.03 -7.68 -1.33
N ALA A 68 0.94 -7.45 -2.27
CA ALA A 68 1.45 -8.46 -3.17
C ALA A 68 2.30 -9.50 -2.42
N PRO A 69 2.42 -10.75 -2.94
CA PRO A 69 3.31 -11.77 -2.40
C PRO A 69 4.76 -11.32 -2.21
N ILE A 70 5.23 -10.42 -3.07
CA ILE A 70 6.48 -9.68 -2.89
C ILE A 70 6.09 -8.23 -2.62
N ASP A 71 6.44 -7.71 -1.44
CA ASP A 71 6.06 -6.36 -1.02
C ASP A 71 6.72 -5.27 -1.89
N GLU A 72 6.33 -4.01 -1.67
CA GLU A 72 6.88 -2.84 -2.37
C GLU A 72 8.43 -2.83 -2.43
N TYR A 73 9.07 -3.33 -1.39
CA TYR A 73 10.52 -3.27 -1.18
C TYR A 73 11.25 -4.51 -1.70
N GLY A 74 10.54 -5.47 -2.29
CA GLY A 74 11.11 -6.71 -2.79
C GLY A 74 11.23 -7.82 -1.75
N LEU A 75 10.67 -7.65 -0.55
CA LEU A 75 10.69 -8.68 0.49
C LEU A 75 9.52 -9.65 0.33
N LEU A 76 9.73 -10.91 0.72
CA LEU A 76 8.65 -11.90 0.72
C LEU A 76 7.62 -11.55 1.78
N ARG A 77 6.36 -11.36 1.36
CA ARG A 77 5.24 -11.12 2.26
C ARG A 77 4.73 -12.44 2.80
N GLU A 78 5.23 -12.85 3.95
CA GLU A 78 4.79 -14.07 4.63
C GLU A 78 3.58 -13.79 5.55
N PRO A 79 2.52 -14.61 5.52
CA PRO A 79 2.47 -15.97 4.95
C PRO A 79 1.99 -16.03 3.50
N LYS A 80 1.70 -14.88 2.87
CA LYS A 80 1.04 -14.84 1.55
C LYS A 80 1.87 -15.56 0.49
N TRP A 81 3.16 -15.25 0.40
CA TRP A 81 4.05 -15.87 -0.55
C TRP A 81 4.21 -17.37 -0.31
N GLY A 82 4.50 -17.78 0.92
CA GLY A 82 4.70 -19.17 1.29
C GLY A 82 3.46 -20.03 1.05
N HIS A 83 2.27 -19.54 1.42
CA HIS A 83 1.02 -20.28 1.22
C HIS A 83 0.66 -20.44 -0.26
N LEU A 84 0.87 -19.41 -1.09
CA LEU A 84 0.68 -19.52 -2.54
C LEU A 84 1.72 -20.45 -3.19
N LYS A 85 2.97 -20.44 -2.72
CA LYS A 85 4.00 -21.40 -3.16
C LYS A 85 3.56 -22.85 -2.90
N GLU A 86 3.02 -23.15 -1.71
CA GLU A 86 2.51 -24.49 -1.41
C GLU A 86 1.25 -24.84 -2.23
N LEU A 87 0.38 -23.87 -2.50
CA LEU A 87 -0.73 -24.05 -3.44
C LEU A 87 -0.23 -24.44 -4.84
N HIS A 88 0.78 -23.73 -5.36
CA HIS A 88 1.36 -24.03 -6.68
C HIS A 88 1.99 -25.41 -6.73
N ARG A 89 2.70 -25.81 -5.67
CA ARG A 89 3.23 -27.19 -5.53
C ARG A 89 2.11 -28.23 -5.58
N ALA A 90 1.01 -28.01 -4.87
CA ALA A 90 -0.15 -28.89 -4.90
C ALA A 90 -0.78 -28.98 -6.30
N ILE A 91 -0.92 -27.85 -6.99
CA ILE A 91 -1.42 -27.81 -8.38
C ILE A 91 -0.48 -28.57 -9.32
N LYS A 92 0.84 -28.41 -9.16
CA LYS A 92 1.84 -29.11 -9.98
C LYS A 92 1.80 -30.62 -9.78
N LEU A 93 1.50 -31.11 -8.57
CA LEU A 93 1.26 -32.53 -8.35
C LEU A 93 0.00 -33.04 -9.07
N CYS A 94 -1.01 -32.19 -9.23
CA CYS A 94 -2.24 -32.50 -9.96
C CYS A 94 -2.12 -32.37 -11.48
N GLU A 95 -1.06 -31.72 -12.00
CA GLU A 95 -0.90 -31.32 -13.40
C GLU A 95 -1.17 -32.47 -14.40
N PRO A 96 -0.64 -33.71 -14.23
CA PRO A 96 -0.92 -34.80 -15.17
C PRO A 96 -2.40 -35.17 -15.28
N ALA A 97 -3.19 -35.01 -14.22
CA ALA A 97 -4.63 -35.24 -14.24
C ALA A 97 -5.39 -34.02 -14.77
N LEU A 98 -4.96 -32.80 -14.40
CA LEU A 98 -5.58 -31.54 -14.82
C LEU A 98 -5.53 -31.34 -16.34
N VAL A 99 -4.42 -31.72 -16.99
CA VAL A 99 -4.26 -31.55 -18.45
C VAL A 99 -4.89 -32.68 -19.27
N ALA A 100 -5.41 -33.72 -18.62
CA ALA A 100 -5.94 -34.90 -19.30
C ALA A 100 -7.45 -34.82 -19.63
N GLY A 101 -8.19 -33.88 -19.04
CA GLY A 101 -9.61 -33.72 -19.31
C GLY A 101 -10.32 -32.82 -18.30
N ASP A 102 -11.63 -32.71 -18.46
CA ASP A 102 -12.49 -31.87 -17.61
C ASP A 102 -12.83 -32.54 -16.27
N PRO A 103 -13.15 -31.75 -15.23
CA PRO A 103 -13.52 -32.29 -13.93
C PRO A 103 -14.91 -32.93 -13.94
N ILE A 104 -15.03 -34.09 -13.29
CA ILE A 104 -16.31 -34.66 -12.89
C ILE A 104 -16.68 -34.06 -11.53
N ILE A 105 -17.79 -33.32 -11.50
CA ILE A 105 -18.27 -32.66 -10.28
C ILE A 105 -19.32 -33.55 -9.59
N SER A 106 -19.20 -33.73 -8.29
CA SER A 106 -20.17 -34.49 -7.48
C SER A 106 -20.43 -33.81 -6.15
N SER A 107 -21.70 -33.85 -5.70
CA SER A 107 -22.07 -33.32 -4.38
C SER A 107 -21.52 -34.21 -3.27
N LEU A 108 -20.99 -33.58 -2.21
CA LEU A 108 -20.58 -34.23 -0.97
C LEU A 108 -21.46 -33.83 0.22
N GLY A 109 -22.38 -32.87 0.01
CA GLY A 109 -23.19 -32.26 1.05
C GLY A 109 -23.94 -31.03 0.54
N LYS A 110 -24.58 -30.28 1.45
CA LYS A 110 -25.37 -29.10 1.09
C LYS A 110 -24.52 -27.96 0.51
N ALA A 111 -23.33 -27.75 1.08
CA ALA A 111 -22.39 -26.71 0.67
C ALA A 111 -21.02 -27.29 0.26
N GLN A 112 -20.94 -28.62 0.12
CA GLN A 112 -19.70 -29.33 -0.15
C GLN A 112 -19.78 -30.07 -1.48
N LYS A 113 -18.69 -30.03 -2.24
CA LYS A 113 -18.59 -30.73 -3.53
C LYS A 113 -17.18 -31.26 -3.75
N SER A 114 -17.08 -32.24 -4.64
CA SER A 114 -15.83 -32.72 -5.21
C SER A 114 -15.76 -32.34 -6.68
N SER A 115 -14.57 -31.95 -7.14
CA SER A 115 -14.20 -31.91 -8.56
C SER A 115 -13.07 -32.91 -8.77
N VAL A 116 -13.28 -33.92 -9.63
CA VAL A 116 -12.33 -35.01 -9.85
C VAL A 116 -11.87 -35.03 -11.30
N PHE A 117 -10.55 -34.92 -11.49
CA PHE A 117 -9.87 -35.06 -12.77
C PHE A 117 -9.27 -36.46 -12.86
N ARG A 118 -9.46 -37.13 -14.00
CA ARG A 118 -8.90 -38.47 -14.26
C ARG A 118 -8.28 -38.52 -15.63
N SER A 119 -7.06 -39.05 -15.70
CA SER A 119 -6.41 -39.41 -16.96
C SER A 119 -6.74 -40.85 -17.34
N SER A 120 -6.75 -41.14 -18.64
CA SER A 120 -6.80 -42.52 -19.17
C SER A 120 -5.62 -43.38 -18.71
N THR A 121 -4.51 -42.75 -18.33
CA THR A 121 -3.30 -43.41 -17.80
C THR A 121 -3.37 -43.71 -16.30
N GLY A 122 -4.46 -43.35 -15.62
CA GLY A 122 -4.70 -43.65 -14.20
C GLY A 122 -4.36 -42.53 -13.22
N ALA A 123 -3.79 -41.41 -13.67
CA ALA A 123 -3.60 -40.22 -12.82
C ALA A 123 -4.96 -39.68 -12.34
N CYS A 124 -5.05 -39.31 -11.06
CA CYS A 124 -6.29 -38.83 -10.44
C CYS A 124 -6.00 -37.65 -9.52
N ALA A 125 -6.67 -36.52 -9.71
CA ALA A 125 -6.63 -35.39 -8.80
C ALA A 125 -8.05 -35.02 -8.34
N ALA A 126 -8.22 -34.70 -7.06
CA ALA A 126 -9.49 -34.27 -6.51
C ALA A 126 -9.37 -32.95 -5.75
N PHE A 127 -10.39 -32.11 -5.87
CA PHE A 127 -10.57 -30.89 -5.11
C PHE A 127 -11.85 -31.02 -4.29
N LEU A 128 -11.76 -30.89 -2.97
CA LEU A 128 -12.90 -30.98 -2.06
C LEU A 128 -13.21 -29.58 -1.51
N GLU A 129 -14.29 -28.96 -1.98
CA GLU A 129 -14.70 -27.60 -1.61
C GLU A 129 -15.72 -27.64 -0.47
N ASN A 130 -15.54 -26.73 0.50
CA ASN A 130 -16.58 -26.30 1.43
C ASN A 130 -16.87 -24.81 1.21
N LYS A 131 -18.06 -24.50 0.69
CA LYS A 131 -18.52 -23.11 0.45
C LYS A 131 -19.18 -22.51 1.69
N ASP A 132 -19.42 -23.27 2.76
CA ASP A 132 -19.98 -22.73 4.00
C ASP A 132 -19.04 -21.66 4.57
N LYS A 133 -19.59 -20.50 4.96
CA LYS A 133 -18.80 -19.36 5.45
C LYS A 133 -18.49 -19.45 6.94
N LEU A 134 -19.19 -20.32 7.68
CA LEU A 134 -19.16 -20.35 9.15
C LEU A 134 -18.73 -21.71 9.68
N SER A 135 -19.18 -22.80 9.05
CA SER A 135 -19.11 -24.14 9.62
C SER A 135 -18.04 -25.01 8.96
N TYR A 136 -17.30 -25.73 9.81
CA TYR A 136 -16.52 -26.89 9.38
C TYR A 136 -17.45 -27.97 8.84
N ALA A 137 -16.97 -28.74 7.86
CA ALA A 137 -17.70 -29.86 7.30
C ALA A 137 -16.83 -31.13 7.24
N ARG A 138 -17.37 -32.25 7.74
CA ARG A 138 -16.76 -33.56 7.56
C ARG A 138 -17.43 -34.28 6.41
N VAL A 139 -16.68 -34.56 5.34
CA VAL A 139 -17.18 -35.22 4.13
C VAL A 139 -16.61 -36.62 3.97
N SER A 140 -17.34 -37.50 3.27
CA SER A 140 -16.84 -38.81 2.84
C SER A 140 -16.49 -38.76 1.35
N PHE A 141 -15.27 -39.12 1.00
CA PHE A 141 -14.80 -39.19 -0.38
C PHE A 141 -13.90 -40.41 -0.58
N SER A 142 -14.22 -41.26 -1.56
CA SER A 142 -13.49 -42.50 -1.86
C SER A 142 -13.25 -43.41 -0.63
N GLY A 143 -14.24 -43.50 0.27
CA GLY A 143 -14.17 -44.33 1.48
C GLY A 143 -13.37 -43.73 2.64
N MET A 144 -12.88 -42.50 2.51
CA MET A 144 -12.15 -41.78 3.56
C MET A 144 -12.90 -40.51 4.00
N HIS A 145 -12.58 -40.03 5.20
CA HIS A 145 -13.18 -38.83 5.77
C HIS A 145 -12.21 -37.64 5.73
N TYR A 146 -12.73 -36.47 5.38
CA TYR A 146 -11.97 -35.23 5.31
C TYR A 146 -12.71 -34.11 6.04
N ASP A 147 -11.98 -33.40 6.90
CA ASP A 147 -12.47 -32.21 7.58
C ASP A 147 -12.09 -30.96 6.78
N LEU A 148 -13.11 -30.24 6.30
CA LEU A 148 -12.96 -29.05 5.48
C LEU A 148 -13.29 -27.81 6.33
N PRO A 149 -12.33 -26.90 6.54
CA PRO A 149 -12.62 -25.58 7.12
C PRO A 149 -13.70 -24.82 6.34
N PRO A 150 -14.37 -23.84 6.96
CA PRO A 150 -15.24 -22.92 6.23
C PRO A 150 -14.46 -22.21 5.12
N TRP A 151 -15.13 -21.96 4.00
CA TRP A 151 -14.60 -21.22 2.85
C TRP A 151 -13.24 -21.76 2.38
N SER A 152 -13.16 -23.07 2.14
CA SER A 152 -11.89 -23.73 1.82
C SER A 152 -11.99 -24.80 0.76
N ILE A 153 -10.85 -25.11 0.13
CA ILE A 153 -10.68 -26.23 -0.79
C ILE A 153 -9.47 -27.06 -0.35
N SER A 154 -9.67 -28.37 -0.18
CA SER A 154 -8.58 -29.34 -0.02
C SER A 154 -8.17 -29.93 -1.37
N ILE A 155 -6.87 -30.05 -1.62
CA ILE A 155 -6.30 -30.58 -2.88
C ILE A 155 -5.66 -31.95 -2.62
N LEU A 156 -6.08 -32.94 -3.41
CA LEU A 156 -5.66 -34.34 -3.31
C LEU A 156 -5.11 -34.82 -4.67
N PRO A 157 -3.78 -34.78 -4.90
CA PRO A 157 -3.16 -35.08 -6.21
C PRO A 157 -3.18 -36.56 -6.63
N ASP A 158 -3.66 -37.42 -5.75
CA ASP A 158 -3.84 -38.87 -5.94
C ASP A 158 -5.28 -39.31 -5.65
N CYS A 159 -6.19 -38.34 -5.47
CA CYS A 159 -7.57 -38.53 -5.00
C CYS A 159 -7.68 -39.18 -3.60
N LYS A 160 -6.62 -39.18 -2.79
CA LYS A 160 -6.58 -39.81 -1.48
C LYS A 160 -5.95 -38.94 -0.39
N THR A 161 -4.81 -38.34 -0.64
CA THR A 161 -4.01 -37.66 0.38
C THR A 161 -4.16 -36.16 0.22
N THR A 162 -4.71 -35.48 1.24
CA THR A 162 -4.74 -34.02 1.25
C THR A 162 -3.32 -33.50 1.41
N VAL A 163 -2.85 -32.72 0.43
CA VAL A 163 -1.51 -32.11 0.45
C VAL A 163 -1.53 -30.61 0.71
N PHE A 164 -2.70 -30.00 0.54
CA PHE A 164 -2.92 -28.58 0.73
C PHE A 164 -4.38 -28.31 1.05
N ASN A 165 -4.66 -27.34 1.93
CA ASN A 165 -5.98 -26.76 2.09
C ASN A 165 -5.86 -25.24 2.13
N THR A 166 -6.73 -24.55 1.39
CA THR A 166 -6.63 -23.10 1.20
C THR A 166 -6.77 -22.29 2.49
N ALA A 167 -7.41 -22.81 3.53
CA ALA A 167 -7.60 -22.14 4.81
C ALA A 167 -6.68 -22.65 5.93
N ARG A 168 -5.76 -23.58 5.63
CA ARG A 168 -4.77 -24.11 6.59
C ARG A 168 -3.39 -23.59 6.25
N VAL A 169 -3.06 -22.42 6.77
CA VAL A 169 -1.81 -21.72 6.51
C VAL A 169 -0.69 -22.32 7.37
N GLY A 170 0.25 -23.02 6.74
CA GLY A 170 1.40 -23.62 7.41
C GLY A 170 2.70 -22.79 7.32
N SER A 171 2.69 -21.71 6.52
CA SER A 171 3.84 -20.81 6.38
C SER A 171 3.91 -19.85 7.57
N GLN A 172 5.12 -19.44 7.94
CA GLN A 172 5.32 -18.43 8.96
C GLN A 172 4.67 -17.09 8.57
N ILE A 173 4.50 -16.20 9.53
CA ILE A 173 4.06 -14.82 9.35
C ILE A 173 5.25 -13.94 9.71
N SER A 174 5.61 -12.98 8.87
CA SER A 174 6.70 -12.04 9.16
C SER A 174 6.11 -10.66 9.44
N GLN A 175 6.34 -10.13 10.64
CA GLN A 175 5.97 -8.76 11.01
C GLN A 175 7.10 -7.81 10.64
N MET A 176 6.88 -7.02 9.60
CA MET A 176 7.87 -6.04 9.14
C MET A 176 7.92 -4.83 10.08
N LYS A 177 9.13 -4.30 10.29
CA LYS A 177 9.39 -3.05 11.00
C LYS A 177 10.18 -2.09 10.13
N MET A 178 10.00 -0.80 10.38
CA MET A 178 10.78 0.28 9.79
C MET A 178 11.67 0.86 10.90
N GLU A 179 12.95 0.51 10.88
CA GLU A 179 13.93 0.89 11.91
C GLU A 179 14.67 2.15 11.51
N TRP A 180 14.89 3.06 12.46
CA TRP A 180 15.65 4.28 12.23
C TRP A 180 17.07 3.98 11.73
N ALA A 181 17.48 4.67 10.68
CA ALA A 181 18.76 4.47 9.99
C ALA A 181 19.57 5.77 9.80
N GLY A 182 19.08 6.90 10.30
CA GLY A 182 19.81 8.17 10.28
C GLY A 182 18.90 9.40 10.23
N GLY A 183 19.35 10.48 10.88
CA GLY A 183 18.77 11.82 10.78
C GLY A 183 19.45 12.64 9.69
N LEU A 184 18.84 13.78 9.35
CA LEU A 184 19.26 14.64 8.24
C LEU A 184 19.44 16.08 8.74
N THR A 185 20.42 16.80 8.18
CA THR A 185 20.63 18.23 8.44
C THR A 185 20.19 19.02 7.21
N TRP A 186 19.32 20.00 7.43
CA TRP A 186 18.55 20.62 6.36
C TRP A 186 18.95 22.06 6.10
N GLN A 187 18.85 22.45 4.84
CA GLN A 187 18.78 23.84 4.40
C GLN A 187 17.48 24.04 3.65
N SER A 188 16.99 25.29 3.57
CA SER A 188 15.76 25.60 2.85
C SER A 188 15.89 26.74 1.86
N TYR A 189 15.02 26.73 0.86
CA TYR A 189 14.82 27.80 -0.12
C TYR A 189 13.32 27.96 -0.34
N ASN A 190 12.80 29.16 -0.13
CA ASN A 190 11.38 29.44 -0.33
C ASN A 190 11.09 29.67 -1.80
N GLU A 191 10.08 28.99 -2.33
CA GLU A 191 9.58 29.23 -3.67
C GLU A 191 8.94 30.63 -3.71
N GLU A 192 9.38 31.45 -4.66
CA GLU A 192 8.83 32.79 -4.83
C GLU A 192 7.46 32.74 -5.49
N ILE A 193 6.51 33.47 -4.89
CA ILE A 193 5.16 33.62 -5.45
C ILE A 193 5.14 34.91 -6.25
N ASN A 194 4.58 34.88 -7.48
CA ASN A 194 4.48 36.02 -8.39
C ASN A 194 5.81 36.57 -8.96
N SER A 195 6.92 35.83 -8.87
CA SER A 195 8.14 36.16 -9.60
C SER A 195 8.06 35.59 -11.02
N TYR A 196 7.33 36.25 -11.91
CA TYR A 196 7.25 35.85 -13.31
C TYR A 196 8.61 36.06 -13.97
N SER A 197 9.17 35.03 -14.60
CA SER A 197 10.11 35.27 -15.69
C SER A 197 9.30 35.83 -16.86
N GLU A 198 9.71 36.97 -17.44
CA GLU A 198 9.02 37.54 -18.60
C GLU A 198 9.01 36.60 -19.81
N GLU A 199 9.86 35.57 -19.81
CA GLU A 199 10.00 34.56 -20.86
C GLU A 199 9.04 33.36 -20.71
N GLU A 200 8.56 33.02 -19.50
CA GLU A 200 7.74 31.80 -19.28
C GLU A 200 6.28 32.09 -18.91
N ALA A 201 5.95 33.33 -18.57
CA ALA A 201 4.57 33.73 -18.29
C ALA A 201 3.84 34.20 -19.55
N PHE A 202 2.59 33.78 -19.72
CA PHE A 202 1.73 34.23 -20.83
C PHE A 202 0.35 34.62 -20.33
N THR A 203 -0.42 35.30 -21.17
CA THR A 203 -1.74 35.81 -20.77
C THR A 203 -2.83 35.42 -21.74
N ALA A 204 -4.03 35.14 -21.22
CA ALA A 204 -5.23 34.92 -22.01
C ALA A 204 -6.44 35.59 -21.37
N VAL A 205 -7.47 35.85 -22.17
CA VAL A 205 -8.79 36.23 -21.67
C VAL A 205 -9.57 34.95 -21.40
N GLY A 206 -10.03 34.76 -20.17
CA GLY A 206 -10.68 33.52 -19.77
C GLY A 206 -9.75 32.50 -19.12
N LEU A 207 -10.35 31.39 -18.70
CA LEU A 207 -9.68 30.27 -18.03
C LEU A 207 -9.27 29.18 -19.03
N LEU A 208 -8.04 28.68 -18.88
CA LEU A 208 -7.48 27.62 -19.72
C LEU A 208 -7.34 26.31 -18.94
N GLU A 209 -7.58 25.19 -19.63
CA GLU A 209 -7.48 23.83 -19.06
C GLU A 209 -6.02 23.43 -18.79
N GLN A 210 -5.77 22.78 -17.66
CA GLN A 210 -4.42 22.56 -17.14
C GLN A 210 -3.59 21.59 -17.99
N ILE A 211 -4.15 20.47 -18.44
CA ILE A 211 -3.43 19.46 -19.24
C ILE A 211 -3.00 20.07 -20.59
N ASN A 212 -3.87 20.87 -21.21
CA ASN A 212 -3.59 21.54 -22.47
C ASN A 212 -2.43 22.53 -22.36
N MET A 213 -2.30 23.22 -21.22
CA MET A 213 -1.23 24.20 -20.99
C MET A 213 0.08 23.54 -20.54
N THR A 214 0.01 22.60 -19.60
CA THR A 214 1.20 21.95 -19.02
C THR A 214 1.76 20.84 -19.88
N ARG A 215 0.91 20.23 -20.75
CA ARG A 215 1.22 18.98 -21.47
C ARG A 215 1.73 17.87 -20.55
N ASP A 216 1.27 17.88 -19.29
CA ASP A 216 1.75 16.99 -18.21
C ASP A 216 3.27 17.05 -17.97
N ASN A 217 3.97 18.12 -18.37
CA ASN A 217 5.40 18.27 -18.08
C ASN A 217 5.66 18.61 -16.60
N THR A 218 4.64 19.03 -15.87
CA THR A 218 4.68 19.41 -14.45
C THR A 218 3.28 19.19 -13.84
N ASP A 219 3.23 19.01 -12.52
CA ASP A 219 1.96 18.93 -11.78
C ASP A 219 1.31 20.31 -11.61
N TYR A 220 2.06 21.39 -11.83
CA TYR A 220 1.74 22.72 -11.35
C TYR A 220 1.38 23.69 -12.48
N LEU A 221 0.26 24.40 -12.33
CA LEU A 221 -0.11 25.53 -13.19
C LEU A 221 -0.60 26.69 -12.34
N TRP A 222 0.07 27.84 -12.48
CA TRP A 222 -0.36 29.08 -11.86
C TRP A 222 -1.43 29.77 -12.71
N TYR A 223 -2.47 30.26 -12.04
CA TYR A 223 -3.51 31.12 -12.57
C TYR A 223 -3.53 32.41 -11.76
N THR A 224 -3.07 33.52 -12.33
CA THR A 224 -3.05 34.82 -11.64
C THR A 224 -3.94 35.84 -12.33
N THR A 225 -4.79 36.51 -11.56
CA THR A 225 -5.56 37.66 -12.02
C THR A 225 -5.51 38.79 -11.01
N TYR A 226 -6.02 39.95 -11.42
CA TYR A 226 -6.06 41.14 -10.60
C TYR A 226 -7.50 41.50 -10.25
N ALA A 227 -7.73 41.88 -9.00
CA ALA A 227 -9.01 42.36 -8.53
C ALA A 227 -8.85 43.73 -7.86
N LYS A 228 -9.67 44.70 -8.26
CA LYS A 228 -9.77 45.99 -7.59
C LYS A 228 -10.98 46.02 -6.66
N ASN A 229 -10.79 46.42 -5.41
CA ASN A 229 -11.88 46.62 -4.46
C ASN A 229 -11.50 47.67 -3.40
N GLU A 230 -12.48 48.45 -2.95
CA GLU A 230 -12.31 49.45 -1.89
C GLU A 230 -13.45 49.39 -0.84
N GLN A 231 -14.49 48.57 -1.03
CA GLN A 231 -15.65 48.54 -0.11
C GLN A 231 -15.36 47.91 1.26
N PHE A 232 -14.39 47.01 1.35
CA PHE A 232 -13.99 46.43 2.65
C PHE A 232 -13.45 47.53 3.59
N LEU A 233 -12.93 48.65 3.04
CA LEU A 233 -12.45 49.81 3.81
C LEU A 233 -13.59 50.54 4.53
N THR A 234 -14.80 50.51 3.98
CA THR A 234 -15.97 51.22 4.56
C THR A 234 -16.85 50.31 5.41
N SER A 235 -16.97 49.03 5.04
CA SER A 235 -17.85 48.06 5.72
C SER A 235 -17.17 47.23 6.81
N GLY A 236 -15.83 47.17 6.82
CA GLY A 236 -15.05 46.31 7.72
C GLY A 236 -15.19 44.80 7.45
N LYS A 237 -15.98 44.40 6.44
CA LYS A 237 -16.23 42.99 6.09
C LYS A 237 -15.29 42.57 4.96
N SER A 238 -14.61 41.43 5.15
CA SER A 238 -13.77 40.84 4.11
C SER A 238 -14.64 40.20 3.01
N PRO A 239 -14.35 40.43 1.72
CA PRO A 239 -15.05 39.79 0.62
C PRO A 239 -14.79 38.27 0.63
N LYS A 240 -15.65 37.53 -0.08
CA LYS A 240 -15.56 36.07 -0.17
C LYS A 240 -15.20 35.67 -1.59
N LEU A 241 -14.13 34.89 -1.75
CA LEU A 241 -13.71 34.34 -3.04
C LEU A 241 -14.21 32.89 -3.15
N ALA A 242 -14.80 32.56 -4.29
CA ALA A 242 -15.12 31.20 -4.70
C ALA A 242 -14.36 30.85 -5.99
N VAL A 243 -13.67 29.71 -5.99
CA VAL A 243 -12.89 29.22 -7.14
C VAL A 243 -13.31 27.78 -7.40
N MET A 244 -13.94 27.53 -8.55
CA MET A 244 -14.28 26.18 -8.99
C MET A 244 -13.22 25.62 -9.93
N SER A 245 -12.82 24.37 -9.70
CA SER A 245 -11.79 23.67 -10.45
C SER A 245 -12.23 22.24 -10.75
N ALA A 246 -11.79 21.73 -11.90
CA ALA A 246 -11.95 20.33 -12.26
C ALA A 246 -11.01 19.41 -11.46
N GLY A 247 -10.11 19.97 -10.64
CA GLY A 247 -9.19 19.24 -9.77
C GLY A 247 -7.72 19.44 -10.13
N HIS A 248 -6.79 18.82 -9.40
CA HIS A 248 -7.01 17.83 -8.33
C HIS A 248 -6.79 18.41 -6.92
N ALA A 249 -5.91 19.40 -6.80
CA ALA A 249 -5.75 20.25 -5.62
C ALA A 249 -5.56 21.70 -6.02
N LEU A 250 -5.81 22.62 -5.08
CA LEU A 250 -5.77 24.05 -5.31
C LEU A 250 -5.28 24.79 -4.06
N HIS A 251 -4.27 25.62 -4.25
CA HIS A 251 -3.85 26.63 -3.28
C HIS A 251 -4.26 28.02 -3.78
N VAL A 252 -4.86 28.80 -2.89
CA VAL A 252 -5.29 30.16 -3.21
C VAL A 252 -4.45 31.14 -2.42
N PHE A 253 -3.70 31.97 -3.14
CA PHE A 253 -2.89 33.05 -2.60
C PHE A 253 -3.54 34.39 -2.94
N VAL A 254 -3.57 35.28 -1.95
CA VAL A 254 -4.02 36.66 -2.13
C VAL A 254 -2.91 37.56 -1.66
N ASN A 255 -2.44 38.43 -2.55
CA ASN A 255 -1.34 39.35 -2.29
C ASN A 255 -0.06 38.63 -1.78
N GLY A 256 0.24 37.46 -2.33
CA GLY A 256 1.38 36.62 -1.96
C GLY A 256 1.19 35.79 -0.69
N GLN A 257 0.09 35.93 0.04
CA GLN A 257 -0.19 35.16 1.25
C GLN A 257 -1.16 33.99 0.97
N LEU A 258 -0.81 32.78 1.43
CA LEU A 258 -1.70 31.62 1.35
C LEU A 258 -2.97 31.90 2.16
N THR A 259 -4.12 31.83 1.50
CA THR A 259 -5.44 32.06 2.10
C THR A 259 -6.25 30.78 2.27
N GLY A 260 -5.91 29.72 1.53
CA GLY A 260 -6.40 28.38 1.83
C GLY A 260 -6.06 27.35 0.77
N THR A 261 -6.33 26.10 1.13
CA THR A 261 -6.04 24.91 0.35
C THR A 261 -7.29 24.03 0.34
N VAL A 262 -7.61 23.48 -0.83
CA VAL A 262 -8.65 22.46 -1.01
C VAL A 262 -8.14 21.40 -1.99
N TYR A 263 -8.61 20.16 -1.85
CA TYR A 263 -8.24 19.05 -2.70
C TYR A 263 -9.42 18.08 -2.82
N GLY A 264 -9.50 17.39 -3.97
CA GLY A 264 -10.47 16.34 -4.23
C GLY A 264 -10.01 14.98 -3.72
N SER A 265 -10.69 13.91 -4.16
CA SER A 265 -10.35 12.50 -3.90
C SER A 265 -10.22 11.70 -5.20
N VAL A 266 -9.91 10.40 -5.06
CA VAL A 266 -9.90 9.44 -6.18
C VAL A 266 -11.25 9.41 -6.90
N GLU A 267 -12.36 9.47 -6.15
CA GLU A 267 -13.74 9.34 -6.65
C GLU A 267 -14.31 10.68 -7.15
N ASP A 268 -13.98 11.78 -6.48
CA ASP A 268 -14.41 13.13 -6.88
C ASP A 268 -13.21 14.11 -6.88
N PRO A 269 -12.49 14.21 -8.02
CA PRO A 269 -11.36 15.12 -8.14
C PRO A 269 -11.75 16.60 -8.17
N LYS A 270 -13.03 16.91 -8.47
CA LYS A 270 -13.51 18.29 -8.61
C LYS A 270 -13.53 18.97 -7.26
N LEU A 271 -13.26 20.27 -7.25
CA LEU A 271 -13.15 21.02 -6.00
C LEU A 271 -13.68 22.44 -6.14
N THR A 272 -14.11 22.98 -5.01
CA THR A 272 -14.51 24.37 -4.88
C THR A 272 -13.85 24.96 -3.64
N TYR A 273 -12.97 25.93 -3.84
CA TYR A 273 -12.53 26.79 -2.74
C TYR A 273 -13.61 27.83 -2.47
N THR A 274 -13.89 28.10 -1.19
CA THR A 274 -14.78 29.19 -0.79
C THR A 274 -14.32 29.76 0.55
N GLY A 275 -13.77 30.97 0.56
CA GLY A 275 -13.17 31.56 1.75
C GLY A 275 -13.17 33.08 1.75
N SER A 276 -13.08 33.68 2.94
CA SER A 276 -12.91 35.12 3.10
C SER A 276 -11.47 35.51 2.74
N VAL A 277 -11.32 36.54 1.92
CA VAL A 277 -10.01 37.01 1.44
C VAL A 277 -9.71 38.43 1.92
N LYS A 278 -8.48 38.66 2.35
CA LYS A 278 -8.02 39.99 2.78
C LYS A 278 -7.53 40.76 1.57
N LEU A 279 -8.28 41.78 1.16
CA LEU A 279 -7.90 42.71 0.10
C LEU A 279 -7.43 44.04 0.72
N TRP A 280 -6.58 44.77 0.01
CA TRP A 280 -6.19 46.15 0.28
C TRP A 280 -6.75 47.11 -0.77
N ALA A 281 -6.63 48.41 -0.52
CA ALA A 281 -7.09 49.45 -1.44
C ALA A 281 -6.31 49.36 -2.76
N GLY A 282 -7.01 49.54 -3.88
CA GLY A 282 -6.39 49.45 -5.21
C GLY A 282 -6.30 48.01 -5.74
N SER A 283 -5.18 47.68 -6.39
CA SER A 283 -5.01 46.42 -7.11
C SER A 283 -4.55 45.31 -6.18
N ASN A 284 -5.29 44.20 -6.17
CA ASN A 284 -4.95 42.99 -5.43
C ASN A 284 -4.65 41.86 -6.40
N THR A 285 -3.67 41.06 -6.05
CA THR A 285 -3.26 39.90 -6.84
C THR A 285 -3.91 38.65 -6.26
N ILE A 286 -4.63 37.90 -7.09
CA ILE A 286 -5.18 36.59 -6.74
C ILE A 286 -4.43 35.57 -7.58
N SER A 287 -3.61 34.75 -6.92
CA SER A 287 -2.78 33.73 -7.57
C SER A 287 -3.22 32.37 -7.07
N CYS A 288 -3.66 31.53 -8.00
CA CYS A 288 -4.13 30.19 -7.70
C CYS A 288 -3.13 29.18 -8.26
N LEU A 289 -2.56 28.34 -7.42
CA LEU A 289 -1.74 27.22 -7.85
C LEU A 289 -2.65 26.01 -7.99
N SER A 290 -2.87 25.56 -9.22
CA SER A 290 -3.61 24.34 -9.53
C SER A 290 -2.65 23.16 -9.66
N ILE A 291 -3.03 22.01 -9.08
CA ILE A 291 -2.16 20.84 -8.95
C ILE A 291 -2.86 19.60 -9.49
N ALA A 292 -2.21 18.92 -10.44
CA ALA A 292 -2.61 17.61 -10.94
C ALA A 292 -1.87 16.50 -10.17
N VAL A 293 -2.61 15.62 -9.50
CA VAL A 293 -2.06 14.49 -8.74
C VAL A 293 -2.13 13.20 -9.56
N GLY A 294 -1.38 13.16 -10.66
CA GLY A 294 -1.50 12.13 -11.71
C GLY A 294 -2.79 12.29 -12.52
N LEU A 295 -2.86 11.66 -13.71
CA LEU A 295 -3.98 11.80 -14.64
C LEU A 295 -4.96 10.61 -14.57
N PRO A 296 -6.24 10.81 -14.95
CA PRO A 296 -7.22 9.73 -15.09
C PRO A 296 -6.71 8.54 -15.92
N ASN A 297 -6.99 7.31 -15.47
CA ASN A 297 -6.52 6.07 -16.10
C ASN A 297 -7.64 5.03 -16.35
N VAL A 298 -8.86 5.31 -15.92
CA VAL A 298 -10.02 4.42 -16.08
C VAL A 298 -11.30 5.25 -16.14
N GLY A 299 -12.27 4.82 -16.95
CA GLY A 299 -13.55 5.52 -17.17
C GLY A 299 -13.91 5.60 -18.66
N GLU A 300 -15.17 5.84 -18.96
CA GLU A 300 -15.55 6.13 -20.35
C GLU A 300 -15.05 7.53 -20.72
N HIS A 301 -14.31 7.63 -21.83
CA HIS A 301 -13.74 8.88 -22.33
C HIS A 301 -12.91 9.66 -21.30
N PHE A 302 -12.20 8.97 -20.40
CA PHE A 302 -11.41 9.62 -19.34
C PHE A 302 -10.34 10.57 -19.90
N GLU A 303 -9.89 10.37 -21.13
CA GLU A 303 -8.97 11.25 -21.86
C GLU A 303 -9.54 12.65 -22.14
N THR A 304 -10.85 12.82 -22.02
CA THR A 304 -11.55 14.11 -22.20
C THR A 304 -11.82 14.84 -20.89
N TRP A 305 -11.53 14.21 -19.75
CA TRP A 305 -11.79 14.80 -18.44
C TRP A 305 -10.76 15.90 -18.16
N ASN A 306 -11.27 17.06 -17.74
CA ASN A 306 -10.45 18.25 -17.53
C ASN A 306 -9.74 18.22 -16.18
N ALA A 307 -8.62 18.93 -16.10
CA ALA A 307 -8.01 19.36 -14.85
C ALA A 307 -7.88 20.90 -14.83
N GLY A 308 -7.60 21.46 -13.66
CA GLY A 308 -7.34 22.90 -13.55
C GLY A 308 -8.56 23.75 -13.22
N ILE A 309 -8.36 25.05 -13.20
CA ILE A 309 -9.40 26.03 -12.86
C ILE A 309 -10.14 26.40 -14.14
N LEU A 310 -11.35 25.85 -14.31
CA LEU A 310 -12.25 26.18 -15.42
C LEU A 310 -13.45 27.02 -14.98
N GLY A 311 -13.48 27.36 -13.69
CA GLY A 311 -14.44 28.29 -13.12
C GLY A 311 -15.83 27.69 -12.90
N PRO A 312 -16.79 28.54 -12.52
CA PRO A 312 -16.64 29.99 -12.34
C PRO A 312 -15.69 30.40 -11.20
N VAL A 313 -15.11 31.59 -11.31
CA VAL A 313 -14.33 32.26 -10.25
C VAL A 313 -15.05 33.54 -9.85
N ILE A 314 -15.59 33.60 -8.63
CA ILE A 314 -16.51 34.66 -8.21
C ILE A 314 -16.02 35.33 -6.93
N LEU A 315 -16.01 36.66 -6.93
CA LEU A 315 -15.73 37.49 -5.76
C LEU A 315 -17.03 38.14 -5.27
N TYR A 316 -17.45 37.79 -4.06
CA TYR A 316 -18.67 38.28 -3.42
C TYR A 316 -18.37 39.36 -2.37
N GLY A 317 -19.38 40.17 -2.06
CA GLY A 317 -19.27 41.21 -1.03
C GLY A 317 -18.58 42.47 -1.56
N LEU A 318 -18.88 42.80 -2.82
CA LEU A 318 -18.45 44.03 -3.50
C LEU A 318 -19.61 45.04 -3.56
N ASN A 319 -19.32 46.32 -3.86
CA ASN A 319 -20.35 47.36 -3.99
C ASN A 319 -21.40 46.99 -5.05
N GLU A 320 -20.92 46.37 -6.12
CA GLU A 320 -21.71 45.79 -7.22
C GLU A 320 -22.33 44.42 -6.89
N GLY A 321 -22.27 43.98 -5.64
CA GLY A 321 -22.73 42.67 -5.17
C GLY A 321 -21.69 41.57 -5.38
N ARG A 322 -21.58 41.07 -6.62
CA ARG A 322 -20.61 40.02 -7.00
C ARG A 322 -19.91 40.38 -8.30
N ARG A 323 -18.65 39.99 -8.43
CA ARG A 323 -17.88 40.08 -9.66
C ARG A 323 -17.49 38.68 -10.13
N ASP A 324 -17.77 38.39 -11.39
CA ASP A 324 -17.28 37.20 -12.05
C ASP A 324 -15.89 37.49 -12.66
N LEU A 325 -14.88 36.80 -12.17
CA LEU A 325 -13.49 36.93 -12.58
C LEU A 325 -13.12 35.92 -13.70
N THR A 326 -14.06 35.09 -14.14
CA THR A 326 -13.81 34.00 -15.10
C THR A 326 -13.28 34.54 -16.43
N TRP A 327 -13.89 35.60 -16.97
CA TRP A 327 -13.65 36.09 -18.33
C TRP A 327 -12.71 37.31 -18.41
N GLN A 328 -12.00 37.64 -17.33
CA GLN A 328 -10.99 38.70 -17.35
C GLN A 328 -9.63 38.17 -17.81
N LYS A 329 -8.64 39.05 -17.90
CA LYS A 329 -7.27 38.67 -18.26
C LYS A 329 -6.64 37.86 -17.13
N TRP A 330 -6.17 36.67 -17.45
CA TRP A 330 -5.41 35.78 -16.57
C TRP A 330 -3.97 35.66 -17.08
N THR A 331 -3.03 35.58 -16.14
CA THR A 331 -1.61 35.29 -16.37
C THR A 331 -1.35 33.86 -15.93
N TYR A 332 -0.63 33.12 -16.76
CA TYR A 332 -0.33 31.71 -16.57
C TYR A 332 1.17 31.51 -16.47
N GLN A 333 1.59 30.60 -15.60
CA GLN A 333 2.97 30.11 -15.51
C GLN A 333 2.93 28.60 -15.32
N VAL A 334 3.59 27.87 -16.22
CA VAL A 334 3.70 26.41 -16.18
C VAL A 334 4.83 26.04 -15.23
N GLY A 335 4.53 25.23 -14.22
CA GLY A 335 5.53 24.70 -13.29
C GLY A 335 5.96 25.66 -12.19
N LEU A 336 6.98 25.24 -11.46
CA LEU A 336 7.61 26.00 -10.39
C LEU A 336 8.95 26.58 -10.85
N LYS A 337 9.36 27.72 -10.28
CA LYS A 337 10.70 28.30 -10.48
C LYS A 337 11.78 27.31 -10.05
N GLY A 338 11.59 26.60 -8.94
CA GLY A 338 12.52 25.55 -8.52
C GLY A 338 12.61 24.35 -9.49
N GLU A 339 11.54 24.06 -10.25
CA GLU A 339 11.58 23.08 -11.35
C GLU A 339 12.39 23.61 -12.52
N ALA A 340 12.15 24.87 -12.95
CA ALA A 340 12.90 25.52 -14.04
C ALA A 340 14.40 25.62 -13.74
N MET A 341 14.77 25.91 -12.49
CA MET A 341 16.16 25.93 -12.02
C MET A 341 16.75 24.53 -11.76
N SER A 342 15.93 23.48 -11.90
CA SER A 342 16.33 22.09 -11.64
C SER A 342 16.95 21.89 -10.26
N LEU A 343 16.34 22.47 -9.21
CA LEU A 343 16.87 22.43 -7.83
C LEU A 343 17.04 21.01 -7.28
N HIS A 344 16.34 20.04 -7.84
CA HIS A 344 16.46 18.61 -7.53
C HIS A 344 17.81 18.00 -7.98
N SER A 345 18.52 18.65 -8.90
CA SER A 345 19.82 18.22 -9.42
C SER A 345 20.98 18.86 -8.65
N LEU A 346 22.17 18.24 -8.66
CA LEU A 346 23.36 18.81 -8.00
C LEU A 346 23.78 20.16 -8.60
N SER A 347 23.74 20.28 -9.94
CA SER A 347 24.07 21.51 -10.65
C SER A 347 23.04 22.61 -10.40
N GLY A 348 21.75 22.29 -10.51
CA GLY A 348 20.68 23.26 -10.30
C GLY A 348 20.57 23.71 -8.85
N SER A 349 20.77 22.81 -7.88
CA SER A 349 20.80 23.14 -6.46
C SER A 349 21.84 24.20 -6.10
N SER A 350 22.90 24.35 -6.90
CA SER A 350 23.96 25.35 -6.67
C SER A 350 23.60 26.75 -7.19
N SER A 351 22.45 26.92 -7.84
CA SER A 351 22.02 28.19 -8.46
C SER A 351 21.31 29.17 -7.51
N VAL A 352 21.01 28.74 -6.28
CA VAL A 352 20.31 29.56 -5.27
C VAL A 352 21.07 29.59 -3.95
N GLU A 353 20.86 30.65 -3.19
CA GLU A 353 21.34 30.76 -1.81
C GLU A 353 20.38 30.03 -0.87
N TRP A 354 20.86 28.93 -0.28
CA TRP A 354 20.09 28.15 0.68
C TRP A 354 20.26 28.73 2.09
N GLY A 355 19.13 28.97 2.75
CA GLY A 355 19.08 29.48 4.11
C GLY A 355 18.88 28.39 5.16
N GLU A 356 18.71 28.83 6.41
CA GLU A 356 18.30 27.99 7.53
C GLU A 356 16.97 27.29 7.25
N PRO A 357 16.73 26.09 7.80
CA PRO A 357 15.50 25.36 7.56
C PRO A 357 14.32 26.07 8.20
N VAL A 358 13.35 26.48 7.38
CA VAL A 358 12.04 26.94 7.86
C VAL A 358 11.11 25.77 8.12
N GLN A 359 10.09 25.95 8.96
CA GLN A 359 9.08 24.93 9.24
C GLN A 359 7.70 25.47 8.88
N LYS A 360 6.80 24.57 8.45
CA LYS A 360 5.38 24.86 8.20
C LYS A 360 5.15 26.03 7.22
N GLN A 361 6.15 26.29 6.38
CA GLN A 361 6.10 27.27 5.30
C GLN A 361 5.64 26.54 4.02
N PRO A 362 4.58 26.99 3.34
CA PRO A 362 4.16 26.41 2.07
C PRO A 362 5.16 26.73 0.96
N LEU A 363 5.18 25.89 -0.08
CA LEU A 363 6.05 26.02 -1.24
C LEU A 363 7.53 26.23 -0.84
N THR A 364 8.11 25.26 -0.15
CA THR A 364 9.49 25.31 0.32
C THR A 364 10.29 24.15 -0.26
N TRP A 365 11.47 24.45 -0.78
CA TRP A 365 12.46 23.45 -1.15
C TRP A 365 13.36 23.19 0.06
N TYR A 366 13.59 21.92 0.36
CA TYR A 366 14.57 21.47 1.34
C TYR A 366 15.64 20.64 0.66
N LYS A 367 16.88 20.75 1.17
CA LYS A 367 17.95 19.82 0.79
C LYS A 367 18.75 19.35 1.98
N ALA A 368 19.28 18.14 1.86
CA ALA A 368 20.23 17.55 2.80
C ALA A 368 21.26 16.71 2.04
N PHE A 369 22.43 16.54 2.66
CA PHE A 369 23.42 15.56 2.22
C PHE A 369 23.55 14.44 3.25
N PHE A 370 23.67 13.20 2.78
CA PHE A 370 23.77 12.03 3.66
C PHE A 370 24.65 10.93 3.07
N ASN A 371 25.14 10.04 3.95
CA ASN A 371 25.85 8.82 3.55
C ASN A 371 24.85 7.66 3.50
N ALA A 372 25.07 6.71 2.59
CA ALA A 372 24.19 5.54 2.50
C ALA A 372 24.23 4.77 3.82
N PRO A 373 23.06 4.39 4.40
CA PRO A 373 23.04 3.52 5.57
C PRO A 373 23.67 2.15 5.26
N ASP A 374 24.40 1.59 6.24
CA ASP A 374 25.03 0.28 6.12
C ASP A 374 24.02 -0.85 5.83
N GLY A 375 24.53 -2.06 5.54
CA GLY A 375 23.71 -3.27 5.34
C GLY A 375 23.06 -3.35 3.96
N ASP A 376 22.19 -4.33 3.78
CA ASP A 376 21.51 -4.63 2.50
C ASP A 376 19.98 -4.47 2.59
N GLU A 377 19.44 -4.15 3.76
CA GLU A 377 18.00 -4.04 4.01
C GLU A 377 17.36 -2.93 3.16
N PRO A 378 16.16 -3.09 2.59
CA PRO A 378 15.53 -2.02 1.83
C PRO A 378 15.35 -0.73 2.64
N LEU A 379 15.40 0.41 1.95
CA LEU A 379 15.37 1.73 2.58
C LEU A 379 14.09 2.49 2.23
N ALA A 380 13.66 3.36 3.14
CA ALA A 380 12.61 4.34 2.88
C ALA A 380 12.90 5.65 3.61
N LEU A 381 12.22 6.72 3.20
CA LEU A 381 12.10 7.94 3.99
C LEU A 381 10.80 7.91 4.79
N ASP A 382 10.89 8.16 6.09
CA ASP A 382 9.72 8.47 6.92
C ASP A 382 9.35 9.94 6.75
N MET A 383 8.21 10.18 6.12
CA MET A 383 7.75 11.53 5.76
C MET A 383 6.56 11.98 6.62
N ASN A 384 6.23 11.29 7.72
CA ASN A 384 5.00 11.55 8.48
C ASN A 384 4.84 13.00 9.00
N SER A 385 5.95 13.70 9.20
CA SER A 385 5.99 15.11 9.66
C SER A 385 5.75 16.13 8.54
N MET A 386 5.63 15.66 7.30
CA MET A 386 5.54 16.48 6.10
C MET A 386 4.10 16.58 5.58
N GLY A 387 3.86 17.52 4.66
CA GLY A 387 2.53 17.80 4.13
C GLY A 387 2.27 17.04 2.83
N LYS A 388 2.76 17.61 1.74
CA LYS A 388 2.64 17.08 0.37
C LYS A 388 3.80 17.58 -0.48
N GLY A 389 4.21 16.83 -1.48
CA GLY A 389 5.07 17.35 -2.53
C GLY A 389 5.80 16.27 -3.29
N GLN A 390 7.09 16.48 -3.58
CA GLN A 390 7.91 15.55 -4.36
C GLN A 390 9.30 15.37 -3.74
N ILE A 391 9.87 14.18 -3.92
CA ILE A 391 11.18 13.77 -3.38
C ILE A 391 12.13 13.38 -4.51
N TRP A 392 13.39 13.79 -4.40
CA TRP A 392 14.47 13.36 -5.27
C TRP A 392 15.71 12.95 -4.48
N ILE A 393 16.40 11.92 -4.96
CA ILE A 393 17.70 11.49 -4.47
C ILE A 393 18.67 11.46 -5.64
N ASN A 394 19.78 12.20 -5.53
CA ASN A 394 20.79 12.33 -6.59
C ASN A 394 20.19 12.71 -7.96
N GLY A 395 19.16 13.58 -7.95
CA GLY A 395 18.41 13.99 -9.15
C GLY A 395 17.37 12.98 -9.65
N GLN A 396 17.35 11.75 -9.14
CA GLN A 396 16.33 10.74 -9.46
C GLN A 396 15.08 10.97 -8.64
N SER A 397 13.92 11.03 -9.30
CA SER A 397 12.65 11.29 -8.62
C SER A 397 12.11 10.03 -7.95
N ILE A 398 12.01 10.07 -6.62
CA ILE A 398 11.37 9.02 -5.81
C ILE A 398 9.85 9.04 -6.02
N GLY A 399 9.30 10.23 -6.27
CA GLY A 399 7.91 10.44 -6.60
C GLY A 399 7.22 11.41 -5.66
N ARG A 400 5.89 11.43 -5.73
CA ARG A 400 5.05 12.29 -4.89
C ARG A 400 5.02 11.77 -3.46
N TYR A 401 4.84 12.67 -2.50
CA TYR A 401 4.47 12.30 -1.14
C TYR A 401 3.25 13.08 -0.69
N TRP A 402 2.39 12.46 0.11
CA TRP A 402 1.22 13.14 0.68
C TRP A 402 0.73 12.54 2.02
N PRO A 403 1.58 12.48 3.06
CA PRO A 403 1.21 11.93 4.35
C PRO A 403 0.22 12.80 5.14
N GLY A 404 0.08 14.07 4.76
CA GLY A 404 -0.94 14.97 5.28
C GLY A 404 -2.37 14.58 4.88
N TYR A 405 -2.57 13.80 3.80
CA TYR A 405 -3.89 13.29 3.43
C TYR A 405 -4.21 12.01 4.21
N LYS A 406 -4.86 12.18 5.36
CA LYS A 406 -5.24 11.06 6.23
C LYS A 406 -6.34 10.21 5.60
N ALA A 407 -6.18 8.90 5.74
CA ALA A 407 -7.07 7.88 5.20
C ALA A 407 -8.44 7.95 5.86
N SER A 408 -9.49 8.10 5.05
CA SER A 408 -10.89 8.08 5.50
C SER A 408 -11.63 6.89 4.89
N GLY A 409 -12.22 6.04 5.73
CA GLY A 409 -12.96 4.86 5.29
C GLY A 409 -13.27 3.92 6.44
N THR A 410 -13.48 2.64 6.15
CA THR A 410 -13.91 1.63 7.14
C THR A 410 -12.83 0.60 7.40
N CYS A 411 -12.13 0.72 8.52
CA CYS A 411 -11.18 -0.28 8.99
C CYS A 411 -11.81 -1.12 10.10
N GLY A 412 -11.64 -2.43 10.03
CA GLY A 412 -12.24 -3.36 10.99
C GLY A 412 -11.54 -4.71 11.00
N TYR A 413 -12.14 -5.66 11.72
CA TYR A 413 -11.66 -7.04 11.73
C TYR A 413 -11.75 -7.64 10.32
N CYS A 414 -10.62 -8.15 9.83
CA CYS A 414 -10.53 -8.81 8.54
C CYS A 414 -10.71 -10.33 8.69
N ASP A 415 -11.71 -10.89 7.99
CA ASP A 415 -11.98 -12.32 7.96
C ASP A 415 -11.79 -12.87 6.54
N TYR A 416 -11.02 -13.95 6.38
CA TYR A 416 -10.82 -14.58 5.08
C TYR A 416 -12.11 -15.20 4.50
N ARG A 417 -13.09 -15.51 5.36
CA ARG A 417 -14.28 -16.27 4.96
C ARG A 417 -15.27 -15.40 4.20
N GLY A 418 -15.90 -16.00 3.20
CA GLY A 418 -16.91 -15.34 2.37
C GLY A 418 -16.30 -14.49 1.26
N GLU A 419 -17.18 -13.91 0.44
CA GLU A 419 -16.77 -13.11 -0.72
C GLU A 419 -15.90 -11.92 -0.30
N TYR A 420 -14.95 -11.57 -1.17
CA TYR A 420 -14.00 -10.48 -0.99
C TYR A 420 -14.38 -9.32 -1.91
N ASP A 421 -14.28 -8.11 -1.37
CA ASP A 421 -14.21 -6.84 -2.08
C ASP A 421 -13.03 -6.03 -1.53
N GLU A 422 -12.63 -4.98 -2.23
CA GLU A 422 -11.49 -4.12 -1.91
C GLU A 422 -11.63 -3.34 -0.60
N THR A 423 -12.84 -3.26 -0.03
CA THR A 423 -13.12 -2.56 1.23
C THR A 423 -13.16 -3.49 2.44
N LYS A 424 -13.26 -4.80 2.22
CA LYS A 424 -13.45 -5.81 3.27
C LYS A 424 -12.33 -5.83 4.33
N CYS A 425 -11.10 -5.58 3.91
CA CYS A 425 -9.91 -5.70 4.76
C CYS A 425 -9.01 -4.48 4.57
N GLN A 426 -9.38 -3.39 5.25
CA GLN A 426 -8.67 -2.12 5.19
C GLN A 426 -7.92 -1.81 6.49
N THR A 427 -6.78 -1.15 6.38
CA THR A 427 -5.95 -0.66 7.49
C THR A 427 -5.64 0.83 7.35
N ASN A 428 -4.95 1.40 8.34
CA ASN A 428 -4.49 2.79 8.38
C ASN A 428 -5.57 3.88 8.41
N CYS A 429 -6.85 3.58 8.68
CA CYS A 429 -7.88 4.61 8.84
C CYS A 429 -7.50 5.62 9.94
N GLY A 430 -7.64 6.91 9.63
CA GLY A 430 -7.26 8.01 10.51
C GLY A 430 -5.76 8.34 10.50
N ASP A 431 -4.93 7.52 9.87
CA ASP A 431 -3.50 7.76 9.68
C ASP A 431 -3.19 8.02 8.19
N SER A 432 -1.92 8.20 7.84
CA SER A 432 -1.48 8.36 6.47
C SER A 432 -1.69 7.07 5.66
N SER A 433 -2.26 7.22 4.45
CA SER A 433 -2.28 6.15 3.45
C SER A 433 -0.87 5.71 3.03
N GLN A 434 0.10 6.63 3.07
CA GLN A 434 1.50 6.34 2.81
C GLN A 434 2.43 7.24 3.63
N ARG A 435 3.06 6.63 4.63
CA ARG A 435 4.06 7.27 5.51
C ARG A 435 5.49 7.12 4.99
N TRP A 436 5.81 5.94 4.48
CA TRP A 436 7.16 5.58 4.06
C TRP A 436 7.28 5.59 2.53
N TYR A 437 8.37 6.18 2.04
CA TYR A 437 8.63 6.37 0.62
C TYR A 437 9.91 5.64 0.23
N HIS A 438 9.78 4.61 -0.61
CA HIS A 438 10.84 3.68 -0.95
C HIS A 438 12.04 4.38 -1.61
N VAL A 439 13.23 4.10 -1.08
CA VAL A 439 14.53 4.55 -1.61
C VAL A 439 15.30 3.34 -2.14
N PRO A 440 15.42 3.18 -3.47
CA PRO A 440 16.21 2.11 -4.05
C PRO A 440 17.69 2.24 -3.68
N ARG A 441 18.26 1.21 -3.03
CA ARG A 441 19.70 1.17 -2.72
C ARG A 441 20.62 1.46 -3.92
N PRO A 442 20.34 0.98 -5.15
CA PRO A 442 21.15 1.28 -6.33
C PRO A 442 21.20 2.77 -6.73
N TRP A 443 20.34 3.63 -6.18
CA TRP A 443 20.37 5.07 -6.43
C TRP A 443 21.32 5.82 -5.49
N LEU A 444 21.91 5.12 -4.51
CA LEU A 444 22.78 5.70 -3.51
C LEU A 444 24.26 5.48 -3.84
N ASN A 445 25.04 6.55 -3.70
CA ASN A 445 26.49 6.48 -3.54
C ASN A 445 26.83 6.16 -2.08
N PRO A 446 28.04 5.65 -1.78
CA PRO A 446 28.45 5.40 -0.39
C PRO A 446 28.36 6.66 0.49
N THR A 447 28.75 7.81 -0.05
CA THR A 447 28.76 9.11 0.67
C THR A 447 28.28 10.24 -0.22
N GLY A 448 27.83 11.34 0.39
CA GLY A 448 27.53 12.58 -0.33
C GLY A 448 26.29 12.51 -1.21
N ASN A 449 25.31 11.70 -0.85
CA ASN A 449 24.02 11.66 -1.54
C ASN A 449 23.26 12.96 -1.31
N LEU A 450 22.72 13.53 -2.37
CA LEU A 450 21.86 14.71 -2.31
C LEU A 450 20.40 14.25 -2.19
N LEU A 451 19.73 14.65 -1.12
CA LEU A 451 18.27 14.54 -0.96
C LEU A 451 17.67 15.93 -1.17
N VAL A 452 16.70 16.04 -2.08
CA VAL A 452 15.91 17.26 -2.31
C VAL A 452 14.44 16.95 -2.15
N ILE A 453 13.72 17.83 -1.47
CA ILE A 453 12.29 17.72 -1.23
C ILE A 453 11.65 19.06 -1.60
N PHE A 454 10.62 19.02 -2.42
CA PHE A 454 9.70 20.14 -2.55
C PHE A 454 8.50 19.91 -1.64
N GLU A 455 8.27 20.79 -0.68
CA GLU A 455 7.14 20.78 0.25
C GLU A 455 6.11 21.83 -0.14
N GLU A 456 4.95 21.36 -0.55
CA GLU A 456 3.87 22.14 -1.14
C GLU A 456 3.02 22.84 -0.09
N ILE A 457 2.71 22.17 1.04
CA ILE A 457 1.74 22.65 2.04
C ILE A 457 2.45 23.25 3.25
N GLY A 458 3.50 22.58 3.71
CA GLY A 458 4.26 22.93 4.91
C GLY A 458 4.41 21.73 5.84
N GLY A 459 5.65 21.44 6.23
CA GLY A 459 6.02 20.32 7.09
C GLY A 459 7.15 20.67 8.05
N ASP A 460 7.54 19.71 8.88
CA ASP A 460 8.74 19.79 9.71
C ASP A 460 9.83 18.84 9.16
N PRO A 461 10.86 19.37 8.47
CA PRO A 461 11.90 18.53 7.90
C PRO A 461 12.79 17.87 8.98
N SER A 462 12.83 18.40 10.20
CA SER A 462 13.72 17.89 11.26
C SER A 462 13.37 16.47 11.74
N GLU A 463 12.12 16.06 11.56
CA GLU A 463 11.63 14.72 11.90
C GLU A 463 11.76 13.71 10.75
N ILE A 464 12.12 14.15 9.54
CA ILE A 464 12.38 13.24 8.42
C ILE A 464 13.58 12.38 8.77
N SER A 465 13.42 11.07 8.58
CA SER A 465 14.49 10.11 8.81
C SER A 465 14.56 9.06 7.71
N MET A 466 15.76 8.54 7.50
CA MET A 466 15.96 7.32 6.73
C MET A 466 15.59 6.14 7.62
N VAL A 467 14.88 5.16 7.07
CA VAL A 467 14.52 3.92 7.77
C VAL A 467 14.91 2.70 6.96
N LYS A 468 15.26 1.62 7.67
CA LYS A 468 15.50 0.28 7.12
C LYS A 468 14.29 -0.60 7.35
N ARG A 469 13.87 -1.32 6.32
CA ARG A 469 12.81 -2.32 6.41
C ARG A 469 13.40 -3.68 6.74
N SER A 470 13.05 -4.23 7.90
CA SER A 470 13.53 -5.56 8.33
C SER A 470 12.42 -6.36 9.01
N THR A 471 12.61 -7.67 9.15
CA THR A 471 11.69 -8.50 9.94
C THR A 471 11.88 -8.21 11.43
N GLY A 472 10.80 -7.80 12.10
CA GLY A 472 10.74 -7.55 13.55
C GLY A 472 10.51 -8.83 14.34
N SER A 473 9.33 -9.43 14.16
CA SER A 473 9.00 -10.73 14.75
C SER A 473 8.52 -11.69 13.68
N VAL A 474 8.70 -12.98 13.96
CA VAL A 474 8.20 -14.07 13.12
C VAL A 474 7.22 -14.90 13.95
N CYS A 475 6.07 -15.22 13.37
CA CYS A 475 5.08 -16.07 14.01
C CYS A 475 4.80 -17.33 13.19
N ALA A 476 4.24 -18.35 13.82
CA ALA A 476 3.61 -19.46 13.13
C ALA A 476 2.35 -19.90 13.88
N ASP A 477 1.33 -20.33 13.15
CA ASP A 477 0.07 -20.87 13.69
C ASP A 477 -0.29 -22.13 12.91
N VAL A 478 0.14 -23.29 13.42
CA VAL A 478 0.04 -24.56 12.69
C VAL A 478 -0.86 -25.53 13.45
N SER A 479 -1.94 -25.95 12.81
CA SER A 479 -2.83 -26.99 13.36
C SER A 479 -2.20 -28.39 13.30
N GLU A 480 -2.57 -29.28 14.22
CA GLU A 480 -2.13 -30.68 14.21
C GLU A 480 -2.59 -31.46 12.96
N TRP A 481 -3.58 -30.97 12.24
CA TRP A 481 -4.07 -31.53 10.97
C TRP A 481 -3.51 -30.81 9.74
N GLN A 482 -2.51 -29.94 9.89
CA GLN A 482 -1.85 -29.30 8.76
C GLN A 482 -1.26 -30.37 7.82
N PRO A 483 -1.62 -30.36 6.52
CA PRO A 483 -0.93 -31.18 5.53
C PRO A 483 0.55 -30.80 5.47
N SER A 484 1.44 -31.79 5.54
CA SER A 484 2.90 -31.57 5.44
C SER A 484 3.56 -32.62 4.56
N MET A 485 4.62 -32.21 3.85
CA MET A 485 5.42 -33.06 2.97
C MET A 485 6.91 -32.76 3.15
N THR A 486 7.73 -33.79 3.30
CA THR A 486 9.20 -33.66 3.34
C THR A 486 9.78 -33.44 1.95
N ASN A 487 9.23 -34.13 0.95
CA ASN A 487 9.69 -34.05 -0.42
C ASN A 487 8.54 -34.20 -1.41
N TRP A 488 8.22 -33.11 -2.09
CA TRP A 488 7.13 -33.08 -3.07
C TRP A 488 7.42 -33.91 -4.32
N ARG A 489 8.71 -34.13 -4.69
CA ARG A 489 9.07 -34.93 -5.87
C ARG A 489 8.88 -36.42 -5.63
N SER A 490 9.23 -36.91 -4.43
CA SER A 490 9.03 -38.31 -4.04
C SER A 490 7.68 -38.58 -3.37
N LYS A 491 6.84 -37.55 -3.17
CA LYS A 491 5.53 -37.64 -2.50
C LYS A 491 5.62 -38.23 -1.08
N GLU A 492 6.64 -37.80 -0.33
CA GLU A 492 6.84 -38.22 1.05
C GLU A 492 6.08 -37.29 1.99
N TYR A 493 5.14 -37.87 2.73
CA TYR A 493 4.29 -37.18 3.70
C TYR A 493 4.88 -37.24 5.10
N GLU A 494 4.69 -36.18 5.88
CA GLU A 494 5.08 -36.17 7.29
C GLU A 494 4.03 -35.52 8.19
N LYS A 495 4.25 -35.65 9.50
CA LYS A 495 3.43 -34.96 10.50
C LYS A 495 3.67 -33.45 10.40
N ALA A 496 2.64 -32.68 10.74
CA ALA A 496 2.68 -31.22 10.79
C ALA A 496 3.90 -30.71 11.58
N LYS A 497 4.54 -29.67 11.06
CA LYS A 497 5.68 -28.99 11.68
C LYS A 497 5.48 -27.49 11.62
N VAL A 498 5.87 -26.81 12.69
CA VAL A 498 6.15 -25.38 12.66
C VAL A 498 7.52 -25.19 12.05
N HIS A 499 7.63 -24.28 11.08
CA HIS A 499 8.88 -23.83 10.51
C HIS A 499 9.03 -22.34 10.79
N LEU A 500 10.18 -21.94 11.35
CA LEU A 500 10.52 -20.55 11.61
C LEU A 500 11.88 -20.25 10.99
N GLN A 501 12.00 -19.08 10.38
CA GLN A 501 13.20 -18.58 9.75
C GLN A 501 13.31 -17.07 9.93
N CYS A 502 14.46 -16.61 10.41
CA CYS A 502 14.82 -15.19 10.44
C CYS A 502 15.46 -14.76 9.11
N ASP A 503 15.53 -13.44 8.90
CA ASP A 503 16.28 -12.86 7.77
C ASP A 503 17.75 -13.31 7.81
N HIS A 504 18.39 -13.34 6.64
CA HIS A 504 19.75 -13.83 6.51
C HIS A 504 20.72 -13.11 7.47
N GLY A 505 21.53 -13.87 8.19
CA GLY A 505 22.50 -13.34 9.16
C GLY A 505 21.91 -13.01 10.53
N ARG A 506 20.58 -13.04 10.71
CA ARG A 506 19.91 -12.90 12.02
C ARG A 506 19.58 -14.26 12.61
N LYS A 507 19.50 -14.33 13.93
CA LYS A 507 19.13 -15.55 14.65
C LYS A 507 17.90 -15.30 15.51
N ILE A 508 17.17 -16.37 15.80
CA ILE A 508 16.09 -16.32 16.77
C ILE A 508 16.71 -16.03 18.14
N SER A 509 16.44 -14.84 18.67
CA SER A 509 17.04 -14.32 19.90
C SER A 509 16.14 -14.54 21.12
N GLU A 510 14.83 -14.55 20.91
CA GLU A 510 13.83 -14.66 21.97
C GLU A 510 12.57 -15.40 21.48
N ILE A 511 11.96 -16.18 22.37
CA ILE A 511 10.58 -16.68 22.20
C ILE A 511 9.67 -15.75 23.00
N LYS A 512 8.85 -14.96 22.31
CA LYS A 512 7.94 -13.99 22.93
C LYS A 512 6.64 -14.67 23.40
N PHE A 513 6.18 -15.66 22.63
CA PHE A 513 4.99 -16.46 22.95
C PHE A 513 5.14 -17.87 22.38
N ALA A 514 4.60 -18.87 23.08
CA ALA A 514 4.49 -20.23 22.57
C ALA A 514 3.36 -20.99 23.27
N SER A 515 2.46 -21.60 22.51
CA SER A 515 1.36 -22.41 23.03
C SER A 515 0.98 -23.53 22.07
N PHE A 516 0.92 -24.76 22.58
CA PHE A 516 0.27 -25.89 21.93
C PHE A 516 -1.06 -26.17 22.64
N GLY A 517 -2.17 -25.95 21.95
CA GLY A 517 -3.52 -26.03 22.55
C GLY A 517 -4.54 -25.22 21.77
N THR A 518 -5.29 -24.35 22.45
CA THR A 518 -6.30 -23.46 21.84
C THR A 518 -5.98 -21.96 21.97
N PRO A 519 -4.77 -21.51 21.61
CA PRO A 519 -4.37 -20.09 21.74
C PRO A 519 -5.30 -19.15 20.97
N GLN A 520 -5.35 -17.91 21.42
CA GLN A 520 -6.20 -16.83 20.86
C GLN A 520 -5.33 -15.66 20.40
N GLY A 521 -5.91 -14.77 19.59
CA GLY A 521 -5.25 -13.58 19.04
C GLY A 521 -4.55 -13.82 17.70
N SER A 522 -3.75 -12.86 17.30
CA SER A 522 -2.96 -12.87 16.06
C SER A 522 -1.50 -12.55 16.35
N CYS A 523 -0.62 -12.73 15.36
CA CYS A 523 0.80 -12.42 15.48
C CYS A 523 1.03 -11.02 16.07
N GLY A 524 1.80 -10.93 17.16
CA GLY A 524 2.02 -9.70 17.93
C GLY A 524 1.12 -9.55 19.16
N SER A 525 0.02 -10.30 19.26
CA SER A 525 -1.03 -10.18 20.28
C SER A 525 -1.56 -11.52 20.79
N TYR A 526 -0.77 -12.59 20.66
CA TYR A 526 -1.20 -13.92 21.09
C TYR A 526 -1.40 -14.02 22.60
N SER A 527 -2.35 -14.87 22.98
CA SER A 527 -2.64 -15.23 24.36
C SER A 527 -2.95 -16.72 24.50
N GLU A 528 -2.72 -17.28 25.68
CA GLU A 528 -3.12 -18.64 25.99
C GLU A 528 -4.64 -18.76 25.97
N GLY A 529 -5.14 -19.88 25.45
CA GLY A 529 -6.55 -20.23 25.54
C GLY A 529 -6.85 -21.12 26.73
N GLY A 530 -8.07 -21.64 26.80
CA GLY A 530 -8.49 -22.58 27.85
C GLY A 530 -7.78 -23.94 27.81
N CYS A 531 -6.99 -24.22 26.76
CA CYS A 531 -6.16 -25.40 26.63
C CYS A 531 -4.73 -24.99 26.26
N HIS A 532 -3.75 -25.44 27.06
CA HIS A 532 -2.33 -25.14 26.90
C HIS A 532 -1.48 -26.30 27.44
N ALA A 533 -0.50 -26.76 26.66
CA ALA A 533 0.45 -27.77 27.10
C ALA A 533 1.65 -27.14 27.84
N HIS A 534 1.95 -27.63 29.04
CA HIS A 534 2.98 -27.05 29.91
C HIS A 534 4.41 -26.98 29.32
N LYS A 535 4.76 -27.79 28.30
CA LYS A 535 6.09 -27.71 27.62
C LYS A 535 6.06 -26.90 26.32
N SER A 536 5.01 -26.14 26.07
CA SER A 536 4.89 -25.33 24.84
C SER A 536 6.10 -24.44 24.62
N TYR A 537 6.49 -23.69 25.65
CA TYR A 537 7.63 -22.77 25.60
C TYR A 537 8.98 -23.50 25.50
N ASP A 538 9.19 -24.51 26.34
CA ASP A 538 10.48 -25.22 26.46
C ASP A 538 10.93 -25.81 25.13
N MET A 539 10.01 -26.33 24.33
CA MET A 539 10.34 -26.98 23.08
C MET A 539 10.85 -26.00 22.03
N PHE A 540 10.23 -24.83 21.90
CA PHE A 540 10.72 -23.80 20.99
C PHE A 540 12.01 -23.17 21.51
N ARG A 541 12.10 -22.89 22.80
CA ARG A 541 13.34 -22.37 23.40
C ARG A 541 14.53 -23.28 23.14
N LYS A 542 14.35 -24.60 23.29
CA LYS A 542 15.41 -25.59 23.07
C LYS A 542 15.86 -25.69 21.61
N ASN A 543 14.93 -25.65 20.66
CA ASN A 543 15.24 -25.93 19.25
C ASN A 543 15.49 -24.69 18.40
N CYS A 544 15.02 -23.51 18.81
CA CYS A 544 15.00 -22.32 17.96
C CYS A 544 16.00 -21.24 18.38
N ILE A 545 16.24 -21.04 19.69
CA ILE A 545 17.14 -19.98 20.16
C ILE A 545 18.55 -20.19 19.59
N ASN A 546 19.17 -19.10 19.13
CA ASN A 546 20.47 -19.04 18.45
C ASN A 546 20.55 -19.78 17.10
N GLN A 547 19.41 -20.15 16.52
CA GLN A 547 19.32 -20.69 15.16
C GLN A 547 18.76 -19.63 14.21
N GLU A 548 19.24 -19.61 12.97
CA GLU A 548 18.66 -18.81 11.88
C GLU A 548 17.32 -19.42 11.42
N HIS A 549 17.22 -20.75 11.47
CA HIS A 549 16.02 -21.51 11.16
C HIS A 549 15.80 -22.64 12.16
N CYS A 550 14.55 -22.97 12.46
CA CYS A 550 14.20 -24.12 13.28
C CYS A 550 12.89 -24.77 12.81
N ALA A 551 12.69 -26.02 13.21
CA ALA A 551 11.44 -26.72 13.02
C ALA A 551 11.03 -27.52 14.26
N VAL A 552 9.74 -27.52 14.58
CA VAL A 552 9.18 -28.26 15.73
C VAL A 552 7.94 -29.04 15.29
N SER A 553 7.91 -30.34 15.55
CA SER A 553 6.76 -31.20 15.20
C SER A 553 5.53 -30.87 16.05
N VAL A 554 4.39 -30.72 15.39
CA VAL A 554 3.09 -30.42 15.98
C VAL A 554 2.41 -31.72 16.40
N VAL A 555 2.93 -32.33 17.46
CA VAL A 555 2.40 -33.58 18.02
C VAL A 555 2.40 -33.53 19.56
N PRO A 556 1.40 -34.15 20.24
CA PRO A 556 1.29 -34.07 21.69
C PRO A 556 2.54 -34.52 22.45
N GLU A 557 3.26 -35.54 21.96
CA GLU A 557 4.44 -36.09 22.66
C GLU A 557 5.57 -35.07 22.80
N VAL A 558 5.66 -34.13 21.84
CA VAL A 558 6.65 -33.05 21.83
C VAL A 558 6.34 -32.01 22.91
N PHE A 559 5.06 -31.78 23.22
CA PHE A 559 4.62 -30.75 24.17
C PHE A 559 4.26 -31.29 25.56
N GLY A 560 4.62 -32.53 25.86
CA GLY A 560 4.41 -33.14 27.18
C GLY A 560 3.03 -33.80 27.37
N GLY A 561 2.32 -34.11 26.27
CA GLY A 561 1.04 -34.80 26.27
C GLY A 561 -0.06 -34.04 25.53
N ASP A 562 -1.25 -34.63 25.43
CA ASP A 562 -2.43 -33.96 24.88
C ASP A 562 -3.09 -33.11 26.00
N PRO A 563 -3.04 -31.76 25.91
CA PRO A 563 -3.62 -30.89 26.93
C PRO A 563 -5.16 -30.87 26.92
N CYS A 564 -5.80 -31.28 25.83
CA CYS A 564 -7.27 -31.29 25.70
C CYS A 564 -7.73 -32.32 24.65
N PRO A 565 -7.93 -33.59 25.05
CA PRO A 565 -8.40 -34.65 24.16
C PRO A 565 -9.70 -34.31 23.43
N GLY A 566 -9.79 -34.68 22.15
CA GLY A 566 -10.98 -34.45 21.32
C GLY A 566 -11.17 -33.01 20.82
N THR A 567 -10.35 -32.06 21.26
CA THR A 567 -10.31 -30.69 20.74
C THR A 567 -9.19 -30.56 19.71
N MET A 568 -9.37 -29.84 18.60
CA MET A 568 -8.27 -29.59 17.66
C MET A 568 -7.23 -28.68 18.31
N LYS A 569 -5.95 -29.09 18.30
CA LYS A 569 -4.83 -28.30 18.82
C LYS A 569 -4.07 -27.58 17.72
N ARG A 570 -3.50 -26.43 18.09
CA ARG A 570 -2.60 -25.62 17.25
C ARG A 570 -1.33 -25.33 18.01
N ALA A 571 -0.19 -25.43 17.34
CA ALA A 571 1.08 -24.89 17.81
C ALA A 571 1.22 -23.46 17.29
N VAL A 572 1.13 -22.49 18.21
CA VAL A 572 1.32 -21.07 17.95
C VAL A 572 2.59 -20.60 18.64
N VAL A 573 3.43 -19.86 17.91
CA VAL A 573 4.68 -19.32 18.43
C VAL A 573 4.94 -17.95 17.82
N GLU A 574 5.52 -17.04 18.60
CA GLU A 574 6.06 -15.75 18.16
C GLU A 574 7.50 -15.64 18.66
N VAL A 575 8.41 -15.30 17.76
CA VAL A 575 9.84 -15.18 18.03
C VAL A 575 10.38 -13.83 17.56
N MET A 576 11.42 -13.35 18.23
CA MET A 576 12.18 -12.17 17.82
C MET A 576 13.43 -12.59 17.06
N CYS A 577 13.74 -11.88 15.98
CA CYS A 577 14.97 -12.05 15.21
C CYS A 577 15.98 -10.96 15.63
N GLY A 578 17.15 -11.38 16.09
CA GLY A 578 18.23 -10.53 16.62
C GLY A 578 19.53 -10.73 15.89
#